data_AF-A0A2G9UKJ6-F1
#
_entry.id   AF-A0A2G9UKJ6-F1
#
_cell.length_a   1.000
_cell.length_b   1.000
_cell.length_c   1.000
_cell.angle_alpha   90.00
_cell.angle_beta   90.00
_cell.angle_gamma   90.00
#
_symmetry.space_group_name_H-M   'P 1'
#
loop_
_entity.id
_entity.type
_entity.pdbx_description
1 polymer ?
#
loop_
_entity_poly.entity_id
_entity_poly.type
_entity_poly.pdbx_seq_one_letter_code
_entity_poly.pdbx_strand_id
1 'polypeptide(L)'
;MSTILDIFKQITLGMNYLHSKNIIHRDLKTNNIFLMDDMSTVKIGDFGLATVKTRWSGGQQSQQPTGSILWMAPEVIRMQDSNPYTTLSDVYSFGIVMYEVLSSSLPYTNINNRDQILFMVGRGYLRPDVSKIRSDTPKPLLALYERCIKYNRNERPEFSEVGVCARQATRSLSSKTDSINFSS
;
A
#
# COMPACT_ATOMS: atom_id res chain seq x y z
N MET A 1 -9.29 -14.24 -7.35
CA MET A 1 -8.57 -13.07 -7.90
C MET A 1 -9.48 -11.85 -8.12
N SER A 2 -10.68 -11.99 -8.72
CA SER A 2 -11.57 -10.84 -8.97
C SER A 2 -11.86 -9.99 -7.73
N THR A 3 -12.31 -10.61 -6.63
CA THR A 3 -12.61 -9.92 -5.37
C THR A 3 -11.41 -9.13 -4.83
N ILE A 4 -10.19 -9.67 -4.93
CA ILE A 4 -8.96 -8.98 -4.47
C ILE A 4 -8.72 -7.71 -5.29
N LEU A 5 -8.92 -7.76 -6.61
CA LEU A 5 -8.76 -6.59 -7.47
C LEU A 5 -9.82 -5.53 -7.17
N ASP A 6 -11.06 -5.94 -6.89
CA ASP A 6 -12.13 -5.02 -6.50
C ASP A 6 -11.84 -4.35 -5.16
N ILE A 7 -11.28 -5.09 -4.19
CA ILE A 7 -10.81 -4.53 -2.92
C ILE A 7 -9.71 -3.49 -3.15
N PHE A 8 -8.64 -3.84 -3.89
CA PHE A 8 -7.54 -2.90 -4.19
C PHE A 8 -8.01 -1.65 -4.93
N LYS A 9 -8.97 -1.81 -5.86
CA LYS A 9 -9.58 -0.71 -6.59
C LYS A 9 -10.31 0.24 -5.63
N GLN A 10 -11.11 -0.27 -4.71
CA GLN A 10 -11.84 0.56 -3.75
C GLN A 10 -10.91 1.27 -2.76
N ILE A 11 -9.87 0.58 -2.26
CA ILE A 11 -8.84 1.20 -1.42
C ILE A 11 -8.18 2.36 -2.18
N THR A 12 -7.78 2.11 -3.43
CA THR A 12 -7.14 3.11 -4.28
C THR A 12 -8.04 4.33 -4.52
N LEU A 13 -9.35 4.12 -4.76
CA LEU A 13 -10.31 5.20 -4.93
C LEU A 13 -10.46 6.04 -3.65
N GLY A 14 -10.59 5.38 -2.49
CA GLY A 14 -10.69 6.07 -1.20
C GLY A 14 -9.43 6.86 -0.85
N MET A 15 -8.25 6.26 -1.03
CA MET A 15 -6.97 6.94 -0.79
C MET A 15 -6.73 8.11 -1.75
N ASN A 16 -7.06 7.93 -3.04
CA ASN A 16 -7.00 9.02 -4.02
C ASN A 16 -7.92 10.19 -3.63
N TYR A 17 -9.11 9.90 -3.09
CA TYR A 17 -10.01 10.93 -2.57
C TYR A 17 -9.36 11.70 -1.39
N LEU A 18 -8.80 10.99 -0.41
CA LEU A 18 -8.11 11.63 0.73
C LEU A 18 -6.97 12.53 0.25
N HIS A 19 -6.13 12.03 -0.64
CA HIS A 19 -4.99 12.76 -1.18
C HIS A 19 -5.42 13.99 -1.98
N SER A 20 -6.53 13.91 -2.73
CA SER A 20 -7.14 15.06 -3.42
C SER A 20 -7.62 16.17 -2.47
N LYS A 21 -7.91 15.80 -1.21
CA LYS A 21 -8.26 16.71 -0.12
C LYS A 21 -7.05 17.11 0.73
N ASN A 22 -5.83 16.81 0.28
CA ASN A 22 -4.58 17.05 1.00
C ASN A 22 -4.50 16.34 2.37
N ILE A 23 -5.22 15.22 2.52
CA ILE A 23 -5.20 14.38 3.72
C ILE A 23 -4.19 13.25 3.52
N ILE A 24 -3.25 13.09 4.45
CA ILE A 24 -2.32 11.95 4.50
C ILE A 24 -2.79 11.04 5.64
N HIS A 25 -2.95 9.75 5.38
CA HIS A 25 -3.50 8.80 6.35
C HIS A 25 -2.49 8.42 7.44
N ARG A 26 -1.22 8.20 7.07
CA ARG A 26 -0.09 7.85 7.97
C ARG A 26 -0.12 6.48 8.66
N ASP A 27 -1.24 5.76 8.61
CA ASP A 27 -1.38 4.42 9.23
C ASP A 27 -2.28 3.51 8.39
N LEU A 28 -2.09 3.55 7.06
CA LEU A 28 -2.80 2.66 6.15
C LEU A 28 -2.28 1.23 6.32
N LYS A 29 -3.15 0.32 6.75
CA LYS A 29 -2.85 -1.10 7.00
C LYS A 29 -4.11 -1.93 6.84
N THR A 30 -3.97 -3.25 6.74
CA THR A 30 -5.10 -4.18 6.60
C THR A 30 -6.10 -4.08 7.75
N ASN A 31 -5.65 -3.88 9.00
CA ASN A 31 -6.54 -3.66 10.15
C ASN A 31 -7.43 -2.42 10.04
N ASN A 32 -7.06 -1.45 9.20
CA ASN A 32 -7.80 -0.20 8.99
C ASN A 32 -8.62 -0.23 7.69
N ILE A 33 -8.69 -1.40 7.03
CA ILE A 33 -9.49 -1.64 5.82
C ILE A 33 -10.62 -2.60 6.20
N PHE A 34 -11.85 -2.08 6.21
CA PHE A 34 -13.04 -2.81 6.62
C PHE A 34 -13.82 -3.27 5.41
N LEU A 35 -14.23 -4.54 5.41
CA LEU A 35 -15.22 -5.08 4.49
C LEU A 35 -16.58 -5.03 5.19
N MET A 36 -17.56 -4.43 4.52
CA MET A 36 -18.93 -4.37 5.03
C MET A 36 -19.62 -5.74 4.90
N ASP A 37 -20.78 -5.90 5.54
CA ASP A 37 -21.55 -7.16 5.59
C ASP A 37 -21.87 -7.76 4.22
N ASP A 38 -21.91 -6.92 3.17
CA ASP A 38 -22.12 -7.34 1.78
C ASP A 38 -20.87 -7.96 1.13
N MET A 39 -19.73 -7.97 1.83
CA MET A 39 -18.40 -8.36 1.34
C MET A 39 -18.00 -7.65 0.03
N SER A 40 -18.69 -6.55 -0.28
CA SER A 40 -18.62 -5.86 -1.57
C SER A 40 -18.09 -4.45 -1.40
N THR A 41 -18.37 -3.82 -0.26
CA THR A 41 -17.98 -2.44 0.03
C THR A 41 -16.76 -2.40 0.94
N VAL A 42 -15.71 -1.69 0.51
CA VAL A 42 -14.52 -1.40 1.33
C VAL A 42 -14.63 -0.02 1.95
N LYS A 43 -14.33 0.09 3.25
CA LYS A 43 -14.17 1.36 3.96
C LYS A 43 -12.78 1.46 4.57
N ILE A 44 -12.14 2.61 4.39
CA ILE A 44 -10.88 2.95 5.06
C ILE A 44 -11.24 3.69 6.34
N GLY A 45 -10.70 3.23 7.47
CA GLY A 45 -10.96 3.79 8.80
C GLY A 45 -9.68 4.20 9.52
N ASP A 46 -9.84 4.58 10.79
CA ASP A 46 -8.77 5.01 11.70
C ASP A 46 -7.92 6.19 11.20
N PHE A 47 -8.49 7.38 11.31
CA PHE A 47 -7.85 8.66 10.98
C PHE A 47 -7.14 9.29 12.18
N GLY A 48 -6.86 8.53 13.25
CA GLY A 48 -6.28 9.07 14.49
C GLY A 48 -4.90 9.71 14.30
N LEU A 49 -4.15 9.25 13.29
CA LEU A 49 -2.85 9.80 12.89
C LEU A 49 -2.92 10.67 11.62
N ALA A 50 -4.09 10.80 11.00
CA ALA A 50 -4.23 11.50 9.74
C ALA A 50 -3.96 13.01 9.90
N THR A 51 -3.41 13.62 8.85
CA THR A 51 -3.07 15.05 8.85
C THR A 51 -3.49 15.73 7.56
N VAL A 52 -3.68 17.05 7.62
CA VAL A 52 -3.83 17.92 6.43
C VAL A 52 -2.49 18.59 6.13
N LYS A 53 -1.98 18.48 4.88
CA LYS A 53 -0.67 19.03 4.48
C LYS A 53 -0.47 20.53 4.80
N THR A 54 -1.55 21.33 4.81
CA THR A 54 -1.48 22.80 4.95
C THR A 54 -1.43 23.32 6.39
N ARG A 55 -1.71 22.51 7.42
CA ARG A 55 -1.81 23.00 8.81
C ARG A 55 -0.57 22.76 9.69
N TRP A 56 0.42 21.99 9.23
CA TRP A 56 1.52 21.54 10.09
C TRP A 56 2.87 22.21 9.83
N SER A 57 2.90 23.34 9.13
CA SER A 57 4.14 24.09 8.87
C SER A 57 4.75 24.75 10.12
N GLY A 58 4.12 24.63 11.30
CA GLY A 58 4.57 25.31 12.54
C GLY A 58 4.41 24.53 13.85
N GLY A 59 3.96 23.27 13.82
CA GLY A 59 3.90 22.42 15.01
C GLY A 59 5.11 21.47 15.06
N GLN A 60 5.77 21.33 16.21
CA GLN A 60 6.87 20.35 16.37
C GLN A 60 6.38 18.96 15.93
N GLN A 61 6.92 18.49 14.79
CA GLN A 61 6.70 17.12 14.36
C GLN A 61 7.42 16.22 15.35
N SER A 62 6.75 15.17 15.85
CA SER A 62 7.38 14.24 16.79
C SER A 62 8.66 13.69 16.16
N GLN A 63 9.77 13.73 16.91
CA GLN A 63 11.07 13.17 16.48
C GLN A 63 11.02 11.64 16.31
N GLN A 64 9.94 11.00 16.79
CA GLN A 64 9.73 9.56 16.72
C GLN A 64 8.73 9.21 15.63
N PRO A 65 8.99 8.17 14.81
CA PRO A 65 8.03 7.66 13.84
C PRO A 65 6.82 7.06 14.57
N THR A 66 5.63 7.45 14.15
CA THR A 66 4.33 6.95 14.64
C THR A 66 3.59 6.17 13.54
N GLY A 67 2.80 5.16 13.96
CA GLY A 67 2.08 4.24 13.08
C GLY A 67 2.55 2.79 13.25
N SER A 68 2.09 1.93 12.34
CA SER A 68 2.34 0.49 12.41
C SER A 68 3.61 0.09 11.63
N ILE A 69 4.63 -0.39 12.36
CA ILE A 69 6.00 -0.63 11.88
C ILE A 69 6.09 -1.34 10.54
N LEU A 70 5.31 -2.41 10.31
CA LEU A 70 5.43 -3.23 9.11
C LEU A 70 5.02 -2.52 7.82
N TRP A 71 4.16 -1.50 7.92
CA TRP A 71 3.67 -0.71 6.79
C TRP A 71 4.43 0.60 6.59
N MET A 72 5.31 0.97 7.53
CA MET A 72 6.05 2.23 7.46
C MET A 72 7.01 2.26 6.27
N ALA A 73 6.98 3.37 5.54
CA ALA A 73 7.92 3.65 4.48
C ALA A 73 9.34 3.89 5.03
N PRO A 74 10.42 3.56 4.28
CA PRO A 74 11.79 3.75 4.73
C PRO A 74 12.11 5.17 5.17
N GLU A 75 11.60 6.19 4.46
CA GLU A 75 11.79 7.60 4.81
C GLU A 75 11.05 8.00 6.11
N VAL A 76 9.93 7.35 6.42
CA VAL A 76 9.20 7.53 7.68
C VAL A 76 10.01 6.90 8.82
N ILE A 77 10.57 5.71 8.62
CA ILE A 77 11.41 5.07 9.64
C ILE A 77 12.65 5.91 9.95
N ARG A 78 13.29 6.49 8.93
CA ARG A 78 14.52 7.28 9.11
C ARG A 78 14.30 8.64 9.78
N MET A 79 13.12 9.26 9.63
CA MET A 79 12.81 10.61 10.13
C MET A 79 13.88 11.68 9.79
N GLN A 80 14.59 11.53 8.68
CA GLN A 80 15.67 12.45 8.27
C GLN A 80 15.14 13.68 7.53
N ASP A 81 14.01 13.53 6.86
CA ASP A 81 13.35 14.62 6.14
C ASP A 81 12.55 15.48 7.12
N SER A 82 12.42 16.78 6.83
CA SER A 82 11.57 17.68 7.61
C SER A 82 10.09 17.27 7.62
N ASN A 83 9.61 16.61 6.56
CA ASN A 83 8.29 16.00 6.54
C ASN A 83 8.34 14.63 5.82
N PRO A 84 8.58 13.54 6.55
CA PRO A 84 8.72 12.22 5.95
C PRO A 84 7.37 11.60 5.55
N TYR A 85 6.29 12.02 6.23
CA TYR A 85 4.93 11.61 5.91
C TYR A 85 4.40 12.37 4.69
N THR A 86 4.14 11.65 3.62
CA THR A 86 3.71 12.19 2.33
C THR A 86 2.61 11.32 1.73
N THR A 87 2.03 11.75 0.61
CA THR A 87 1.12 10.90 -0.17
C THR A 87 1.83 9.62 -0.60
N LEU A 88 3.13 9.72 -0.95
CA LEU A 88 3.97 8.60 -1.36
C LEU A 88 4.34 7.63 -0.22
N SER A 89 4.29 8.05 1.05
CA SER A 89 4.44 7.12 2.18
C SER A 89 3.17 6.28 2.40
N ASP A 90 1.99 6.83 2.14
CA ASP A 90 0.74 6.05 2.12
C ASP A 90 0.75 5.04 0.95
N VAL A 91 1.34 5.39 -0.20
CA VAL A 91 1.50 4.47 -1.33
C VAL A 91 2.39 3.27 -0.97
N TYR A 92 3.48 3.49 -0.23
CA TYR A 92 4.30 2.39 0.27
C TYR A 92 3.50 1.47 1.21
N SER A 93 2.75 2.09 2.13
CA SER A 93 1.88 1.37 3.07
C SER A 93 0.84 0.52 2.32
N PHE A 94 0.26 1.06 1.24
CA PHE A 94 -0.61 0.32 0.33
C PHE A 94 0.12 -0.84 -0.37
N GLY A 95 1.37 -0.67 -0.77
CA GLY A 95 2.19 -1.78 -1.29
C GLY A 95 2.36 -2.93 -0.30
N ILE A 96 2.48 -2.63 1.00
CA ILE A 96 2.52 -3.66 2.05
C ILE A 96 1.14 -4.32 2.24
N VAL A 97 0.04 -3.56 2.17
CA VAL A 97 -1.33 -4.13 2.14
C VAL A 97 -1.50 -5.08 0.95
N MET A 98 -1.00 -4.71 -0.24
CA MET A 98 -1.04 -5.58 -1.41
C MET A 98 -0.28 -6.88 -1.15
N TYR A 99 0.92 -6.80 -0.58
CA TYR A 99 1.72 -7.97 -0.22
C TYR A 99 0.96 -8.90 0.73
N GLU A 100 0.37 -8.36 1.79
CA GLU A 100 -0.32 -9.16 2.80
C GLU A 100 -1.54 -9.88 2.22
N VAL A 101 -2.34 -9.20 1.40
CA VAL A 101 -3.50 -9.81 0.74
C VAL A 101 -3.08 -10.86 -0.28
N LEU A 102 -1.99 -10.63 -1.03
CA LEU A 102 -1.53 -11.54 -2.10
C LEU A 102 -0.71 -12.72 -1.59
N SER A 103 -0.04 -12.60 -0.44
CA SER A 103 0.74 -13.67 0.20
C SER A 103 0.00 -14.34 1.35
N SER A 104 -1.11 -13.76 1.82
CA SER A 104 -1.82 -14.17 3.03
C SER A 104 -0.90 -14.26 4.27
N SER A 105 0.13 -13.41 4.30
CA SER A 105 1.16 -13.41 5.35
C SER A 105 1.66 -11.99 5.60
N LEU A 106 2.03 -11.69 6.84
CA LEU A 106 2.73 -10.45 7.16
C LEU A 106 4.15 -10.47 6.57
N PRO A 107 4.71 -9.31 6.21
CA PRO A 107 6.11 -9.23 5.79
C PRO A 107 7.04 -9.55 6.98
N TYR A 108 8.24 -10.03 6.67
CA TYR A 108 9.33 -10.23 7.64
C TYR A 108 9.05 -11.24 8.78
N THR A 109 8.17 -12.21 8.54
CA THR A 109 7.80 -13.27 9.51
C THR A 109 8.96 -14.12 10.03
N ASN A 110 10.12 -14.06 9.39
CA ASN A 110 11.36 -14.72 9.80
C ASN A 110 12.24 -13.87 10.74
N ILE A 111 11.85 -12.65 11.07
CA ILE A 111 12.62 -11.74 11.93
C ILE A 111 11.76 -11.36 13.15
N ASN A 112 12.22 -11.74 14.34
CA ASN A 112 11.46 -11.51 15.59
C ASN A 112 11.79 -10.16 16.26
N ASN A 113 12.86 -9.49 15.85
CA ASN A 113 13.29 -8.22 16.44
C ASN A 113 12.75 -7.03 15.63
N ARG A 114 11.93 -6.19 16.28
CA ARG A 114 11.33 -4.99 15.68
C ARG A 114 12.36 -3.95 15.27
N ASP A 115 13.35 -3.68 16.10
CA ASP A 115 14.39 -2.68 15.82
C ASP A 115 15.27 -3.14 14.65
N GLN A 116 15.50 -4.44 14.53
CA GLN A 116 16.18 -5.02 13.38
C GLN A 116 15.39 -4.80 12.09
N ILE A 117 14.06 -5.03 12.09
CA ILE A 117 13.20 -4.75 10.93
C ILE A 117 13.27 -3.27 10.56
N LEU A 118 13.07 -2.37 11.53
CA LEU A 118 13.14 -0.92 11.31
C LEU A 118 14.49 -0.51 10.70
N PHE A 119 15.59 -0.97 11.28
CA PHE A 119 16.93 -0.67 10.78
C PHE A 119 17.12 -1.17 9.34
N MET A 120 16.80 -2.43 9.06
CA MET A 120 17.04 -3.03 7.75
C MET A 120 16.13 -2.42 6.67
N VAL A 121 14.84 -2.15 6.96
CA VAL A 121 13.93 -1.49 6.02
C VAL A 121 14.34 -0.03 5.81
N GLY A 122 14.64 0.70 6.90
CA GLY A 122 15.06 2.10 6.85
C GLY A 122 16.34 2.30 6.04
N ARG A 123 17.26 1.33 6.05
CA ARG A 123 18.50 1.31 5.25
C ARG A 123 18.33 0.71 3.84
N GLY A 124 17.16 0.14 3.54
CA GLY A 124 16.86 -0.48 2.24
C GLY A 124 17.44 -1.89 2.04
N TYR A 125 17.91 -2.54 3.10
CA TYR A 125 18.46 -3.90 3.10
C TYR A 125 17.38 -4.99 3.17
N LEU A 126 16.17 -4.64 3.62
CA LEU A 126 15.06 -5.57 3.76
C LEU A 126 13.86 -5.10 2.94
N ARG A 127 13.22 -6.04 2.23
CA ARG A 127 11.98 -5.87 1.47
C ARG A 127 11.10 -7.11 1.63
N PRO A 128 9.77 -7.01 1.45
CA PRO A 128 8.91 -8.18 1.55
C PRO A 128 9.31 -9.24 0.52
N ASP A 129 9.17 -10.50 0.89
CA ASP A 129 9.62 -11.63 0.09
C ASP A 129 8.62 -11.94 -1.03
N VAL A 130 8.92 -11.47 -2.23
CA VAL A 130 8.06 -11.63 -3.42
C VAL A 130 7.76 -13.10 -3.72
N SER A 131 8.62 -14.05 -3.31
CA SER A 131 8.37 -15.48 -3.54
C SER A 131 7.17 -16.02 -2.76
N LYS A 132 6.72 -15.33 -1.70
CA LYS A 132 5.52 -15.68 -0.94
C LYS A 132 4.23 -15.18 -1.57
N ILE A 133 4.30 -14.31 -2.58
CA ILE A 133 3.12 -13.87 -3.32
C ILE A 133 2.59 -15.03 -4.15
N ARG A 134 1.27 -15.23 -4.11
CA ARG A 134 0.57 -16.27 -4.88
C ARG A 134 0.96 -16.27 -6.37
N SER A 135 1.24 -17.44 -6.92
CA SER A 135 1.76 -17.61 -8.28
C SER A 135 0.74 -17.27 -9.38
N ASP A 136 -0.55 -17.26 -9.07
CA ASP A 136 -1.65 -16.83 -9.95
C ASP A 136 -1.81 -15.30 -10.01
N THR A 137 -0.95 -14.53 -9.33
CA THR A 137 -0.96 -13.06 -9.39
C THR A 137 -0.67 -12.57 -10.81
N PRO A 138 -1.54 -11.72 -11.40
CA PRO A 138 -1.29 -11.14 -12.71
C PRO A 138 0.01 -10.32 -12.72
N LYS A 139 0.85 -10.50 -13.75
CA LYS A 139 2.10 -9.72 -13.92
C LYS A 139 1.92 -8.20 -13.78
N PRO A 140 0.85 -7.56 -14.33
CA PRO A 140 0.64 -6.13 -14.14
C PRO A 140 0.38 -5.74 -12.67
N LEU A 141 -0.30 -6.59 -11.91
CA LEU A 141 -0.55 -6.35 -10.48
C LEU A 141 0.73 -6.51 -9.67
N LEU A 142 1.55 -7.51 -9.99
CA LEU A 142 2.86 -7.69 -9.36
C LEU A 142 3.79 -6.50 -9.65
N ALA A 143 3.85 -6.03 -10.90
CA ALA A 143 4.62 -4.84 -11.26
C ALA A 143 4.13 -3.57 -10.54
N LEU A 144 2.81 -3.43 -10.35
CA LEU A 144 2.25 -2.34 -9.56
C LEU A 144 2.71 -2.41 -8.10
N TYR A 145 2.62 -3.59 -7.48
CA TYR A 145 3.14 -3.83 -6.13
C TYR A 145 4.61 -3.43 -6.01
N GLU A 146 5.48 -3.89 -6.91
CA GLU A 146 6.92 -3.59 -6.89
C GLU A 146 7.21 -2.09 -7.01
N ARG A 147 6.41 -1.35 -7.79
CA ARG A 147 6.49 0.11 -7.89
C ARG A 147 6.07 0.80 -6.60
N CYS A 148 4.99 0.33 -5.95
CA CYS A 148 4.52 0.91 -4.69
C CYS A 148 5.56 0.79 -3.56
N ILE A 149 6.34 -0.30 -3.51
CA ILE A 149 7.33 -0.55 -2.47
C ILE A 149 8.76 -0.09 -2.81
N LYS A 150 8.94 0.80 -3.80
CA LYS A 150 10.26 1.36 -4.11
C LYS A 150 10.85 2.09 -2.90
N TYR A 151 12.15 1.91 -2.67
CA TYR A 151 12.85 2.55 -1.56
C TYR A 151 12.85 4.08 -1.69
N ASN A 152 13.17 4.61 -2.88
CA ASN A 152 13.02 6.03 -3.16
C ASN A 152 11.54 6.34 -3.39
N ARG A 153 10.98 7.23 -2.58
CA ARG A 153 9.55 7.59 -2.67
C ARG A 153 9.16 8.19 -4.01
N ASN A 154 10.07 8.91 -4.67
CA ASN A 154 9.79 9.58 -5.95
C ASN A 154 9.66 8.61 -7.13
N GLU A 155 10.05 7.34 -6.96
CA GLU A 155 9.84 6.28 -7.95
C GLU A 155 8.47 5.59 -7.79
N ARG A 156 7.73 5.93 -6.73
CA ARG A 156 6.41 5.35 -6.44
C ARG A 156 5.33 6.11 -7.24
N PRO A 157 4.29 5.42 -7.74
CA PRO A 157 3.15 6.07 -8.37
C PRO A 157 2.31 6.85 -7.35
N GLU A 158 1.65 7.92 -7.76
CA GLU A 158 0.54 8.50 -6.97
C GLU A 158 -0.71 7.61 -7.10
N PHE A 159 -1.63 7.68 -6.13
CA PHE A 159 -2.85 6.84 -6.18
C PHE A 159 -3.72 7.06 -7.43
N SER A 160 -3.64 8.25 -8.04
CA SER A 160 -4.28 8.54 -9.32
C SER A 160 -3.78 7.60 -10.44
N GLU A 161 -2.50 7.27 -10.46
CA GLU A 161 -1.88 6.33 -11.39
C GLU A 161 -2.12 4.86 -11.00
N VAL A 162 -2.04 4.56 -9.69
CA VAL A 162 -2.32 3.21 -9.16
C VAL A 162 -3.69 2.71 -9.64
N GLY A 163 -4.69 3.59 -9.63
CA GLY A 163 -6.05 3.24 -10.06
C GLY A 163 -6.14 2.93 -11.55
N VAL A 164 -5.32 3.57 -12.39
CA VAL A 164 -5.26 3.28 -13.84
C VAL A 164 -4.64 1.91 -14.06
N CYS A 165 -3.50 1.62 -13.40
CA CYS A 165 -2.81 0.34 -13.51
C CYS A 165 -3.67 -0.83 -13.03
N ALA A 166 -4.41 -0.68 -11.93
CA ALA A 166 -5.31 -1.71 -11.42
C ALA A 166 -6.44 -2.04 -12.42
N ARG A 167 -7.03 -1.02 -13.08
CA ARG A 167 -8.07 -1.23 -14.11
C ARG A 167 -7.54 -1.98 -15.33
N GLN A 168 -6.31 -1.68 -15.75
CA GLN A 168 -5.67 -2.40 -16.86
C GLN A 168 -5.45 -3.87 -16.50
N ALA A 169 -5.01 -4.17 -15.27
CA ALA A 169 -4.85 -5.53 -14.79
C ALA A 169 -6.17 -6.33 -14.80
N THR A 170 -7.29 -5.71 -14.40
CA THR A 170 -8.62 -6.33 -14.44
C THR A 170 -9.07 -6.64 -15.87
N ARG A 171 -8.89 -5.70 -16.81
CA ARG A 171 -9.29 -5.88 -18.22
C ARG A 171 -8.54 -7.03 -18.90
N SER A 172 -7.24 -7.17 -18.62
CA SER A 172 -6.42 -8.27 -19.15
C SER A 172 -6.79 -9.65 -18.60
N LEU A 173 -7.49 -9.71 -17.46
CA LEU A 173 -8.03 -10.97 -16.92
C LEU A 173 -9.36 -11.33 -17.60
N SER A 174 -10.27 -10.37 -17.76
CA SER A 174 -11.56 -10.58 -18.43
C SER A 174 -11.40 -11.06 -19.88
N SER A 175 -10.45 -10.48 -20.63
CA SER A 175 -10.20 -10.89 -22.02
C SER A 175 -9.62 -12.30 -22.18
N LYS A 176 -9.00 -12.86 -21.12
CA LYS A 176 -8.49 -14.24 -21.10
C LYS A 176 -9.58 -15.26 -20.75
N THR A 177 -10.57 -14.88 -19.94
CA THR A 177 -11.72 -15.75 -19.64
C THR A 177 -12.65 -15.91 -20.84
N ASP A 178 -12.84 -14.86 -21.65
CA ASP A 178 -13.70 -14.93 -22.84
C ASP A 178 -13.10 -15.80 -23.96
N SER A 179 -11.77 -15.92 -24.03
CA SER A 179 -11.08 -16.72 -25.05
C SER A 179 -11.06 -18.22 -24.74
N ILE A 180 -11.37 -18.63 -23.51
CA ILE A 180 -11.47 -20.06 -23.12
C ILE A 180 -12.88 -20.61 -23.42
N ASN A 181 -13.91 -19.76 -23.43
CA ASN A 181 -15.31 -20.17 -23.64
C ASN A 181 -15.73 -20.34 -25.12
N PHE A 182 -14.83 -20.12 -26.08
CA PHE A 182 -15.10 -20.29 -27.52
C PHE A 182 -14.37 -21.49 -28.16
N SER A 183 -13.86 -22.42 -27.34
CA SER A 183 -13.16 -23.64 -27.82
C SER A 183 -13.79 -24.92 -27.30
N SER A 184 -15.12 -24.99 -27.27
CA SER A 184 -15.90 -26.21 -27.00
C SER A 184 -16.98 -26.41 -28.06
#